data_AF-A0A6C7JXY3-F1
#
_entry.id   AF-A0A6C7JXY3-F1
#
_cell.length_a   1.000
_cell.length_b   1.000
_cell.length_c   1.000
_cell.angle_alpha   90.00
_cell.angle_beta   90.00
_cell.angle_gamma   90.00
#
_symmetry.space_group_name_H-M   'P 1'
#
loop_
_entity.id
_entity.type
_entity.pdbx_description
1 polymer ?
#
loop_
_entity_poly.entity_id
_entity_poly.type
_entity_poly.pdbx_seq_one_letter_code
_entity_poly.pdbx_strand_id
1 'polypeptide(L)' 'GEVALEILPKLVEKNIKNLWLQLDISNETAKEECKKLDINFIQNRCIMLEYPHFKTKEK' A
#
# COMPACT_ATOMS: atom_id res chain seq x y z
N GLY A 1 -11.04 1.04 5.88
CA GLY A 1 -11.28 1.95 4.75
C GLY A 1 -11.91 1.21 3.58
N GLU A 2 -13.20 1.45 3.33
CA GLU A 2 -14.00 0.75 2.30
C GLU A 2 -13.45 0.94 0.88
N VAL A 3 -12.87 2.11 0.60
CA VAL A 3 -12.31 2.49 -0.71
C VAL A 3 -11.12 1.62 -1.16
N ALA A 4 -10.39 0.99 -0.23
CA ALA A 4 -9.17 0.24 -0.58
C ALA A 4 -9.44 -0.99 -1.48
N LEU A 5 -10.62 -1.62 -1.34
CA LEU A 5 -11.00 -2.77 -2.17
C LEU A 5 -11.46 -2.33 -3.57
N GLU A 6 -12.18 -1.21 -3.65
CA GLU A 6 -12.73 -0.69 -4.92
C GLU A 6 -11.65 -0.28 -5.92
N ILE A 7 -10.46 0.09 -5.42
CA ILE A 7 -9.35 0.51 -6.28
C ILE A 7 -8.51 -0.67 -6.80
N LEU A 8 -8.61 -1.87 -6.21
CA LEU A 8 -7.78 -3.02 -6.58
C LEU A 8 -7.83 -3.34 -8.09
N PRO A 9 -9.00 -3.35 -8.76
CA PRO A 9 -9.06 -3.61 -10.20
C PRO A 9 -8.25 -2.58 -11.00
N LYS A 10 -8.29 -1.30 -10.60
CA LYS A 10 -7.56 -0.21 -11.25
C LYS A 10 -6.05 -0.33 -11.03
N LEU A 11 -5.62 -0.87 -9.88
CA LEU A 11 -4.20 -1.11 -9.60
C LEU A 11 -3.64 -2.19 -10.53
N VAL A 12 -4.39 -3.27 -10.73
CA VAL A 12 -4.02 -4.35 -11.65
C VAL A 12 -3.98 -3.84 -13.10
N GLU A 13 -5.02 -3.13 -13.53
CA GLU A 13 -5.09 -2.52 -14.88
C GLU A 13 -3.89 -1.61 -15.16
N LYS A 14 -3.49 -0.81 -14.18
CA LYS A 14 -2.35 0.12 -14.30
C LYS A 14 -1.00 -0.52 -13.98
N ASN A 15 -0.95 -1.83 -13.73
CA ASN A 15 0.25 -2.58 -13.33
C ASN A 15 0.98 -1.95 -12.13
N ILE A 16 0.22 -1.42 -11.17
CA ILE A 16 0.75 -0.83 -9.94
C ILE A 16 1.21 -1.96 -9.00
N LYS A 17 2.46 -1.86 -8.53
CA LYS A 17 3.07 -2.87 -7.66
C LYS A 17 2.99 -2.54 -6.16
N ASN A 18 2.62 -1.32 -5.80
CA ASN A 18 2.59 -0.85 -4.42
C ASN A 18 1.30 -0.11 -4.12
N LEU A 19 0.58 -0.52 -3.08
CA LEU A 19 -0.52 0.23 -2.49
C LEU A 19 -0.13 0.70 -1.09
N TRP A 20 -0.19 2.02 -0.86
CA TRP A 20 0.16 2.64 0.40
C TRP A 20 -1.03 3.42 0.98
N LEU A 21 -1.53 2.99 2.14
CA LEU A 21 -2.57 3.70 2.88
C LEU A 21 -1.93 4.59 3.95
N GLN A 22 -2.37 5.87 3.99
CA GLN A 22 -1.88 6.87 4.93
C GLN A 22 -2.22 6.53 6.39
N LEU A 23 -1.72 7.35 7.33
CA LEU A 23 -2.00 7.22 8.76
C LEU A 23 -3.51 7.12 9.03
N ASP A 24 -3.85 6.31 10.03
CA ASP A 24 -5.21 5.98 10.48
C ASP A 24 -6.08 5.28 9.43
N ILE A 25 -5.50 4.87 8.30
CA ILE A 25 -6.18 4.04 7.29
C ILE A 25 -5.60 2.62 7.33
N SER A 26 -6.45 1.67 7.72
CA SER A 26 -6.20 0.24 7.64
C SER A 26 -7.33 -0.51 6.94
N ASN A 27 -6.99 -1.63 6.31
CA ASN A 27 -7.93 -2.57 5.73
C ASN A 27 -7.24 -3.95 5.56
N GLU A 28 -7.52 -4.88 6.48
CA GLU A 28 -6.93 -6.23 6.42
C GLU A 28 -7.44 -7.05 5.24
N THR A 29 -8.70 -6.86 4.82
CA THR A 29 -9.23 -7.55 3.63
C THR A 29 -8.49 -7.12 2.38
N ALA A 30 -8.25 -5.81 2.20
CA ALA A 30 -7.49 -5.30 1.06
C ALA A 30 -6.04 -5.80 1.06
N LYS A 31 -5.43 -5.95 2.23
CA LYS A 31 -4.08 -6.54 2.38
C LYS A 31 -4.03 -8.00 1.91
N GLU A 32 -5.04 -8.80 2.27
CA GLU A 32 -5.13 -10.19 1.83
C GLU A 32 -5.31 -10.29 0.30
N GLU A 33 -6.15 -9.45 -0.28
CA GLU A 33 -6.33 -9.41 -1.74
C GLU A 33 -5.06 -8.93 -2.47
N CYS A 34 -4.40 -7.88 -1.98
CA CYS A 34 -3.12 -7.43 -2.52
C CYS A 34 -2.05 -8.52 -2.51
N LYS A 35 -2.01 -9.35 -1.45
CA LYS A 35 -1.09 -10.50 -1.37
C LYS A 35 -1.33 -11.53 -2.47
N LYS A 36 -2.59 -11.81 -2.82
CA LYS A 36 -2.94 -12.73 -3.91
C LYS A 36 -2.54 -12.17 -5.28
N LEU A 37 -2.52 -10.85 -5.42
CA LEU A 37 -2.21 -10.12 -6.65
C LEU A 37 -0.72 -9.74 -6.79
N ASP A 38 0.13 -10.16 -5.86
CA ASP A 38 1.55 -9.76 -5.78
C ASP A 38 1.74 -8.23 -5.77
N ILE A 39 0.85 -7.53 -5.07
CA ILE A 39 0.92 -6.09 -4.82
C ILE A 39 1.45 -5.90 -3.41
N ASN A 40 2.56 -5.17 -3.28
CA ASN A 40 3.09 -4.78 -1.98
C ASN A 40 2.11 -3.82 -1.30
N PHE A 41 1.70 -4.14 -0.07
CA PHE A 41 0.68 -3.40 0.65
C PHE A 41 1.21 -2.84 1.96
N ILE A 42 1.14 -1.52 2.10
CA ILE A 42 1.55 -0.78 3.28
C ILE A 42 0.33 -0.01 3.79
N GLN A 43 0.09 -0.03 5.09
CA GLN A 43 -1.07 0.65 5.69
C GLN A 43 -0.69 1.31 7.01
N ASN A 44 -1.48 2.31 7.41
CA ASN A 44 -1.26 3.10 8.61
C ASN A 44 0.17 3.67 8.70
N ARG A 45 0.66 4.22 7.59
CA ARG A 45 2.01 4.81 7.51
C ARG A 45 1.96 6.11 6.72
N CYS A 46 2.76 7.11 7.10
CA CYS A 46 2.94 8.30 6.29
C CYS A 46 4.21 8.20 5.45
N ILE A 47 4.10 8.30 4.12
CA ILE A 47 5.26 8.23 3.22
C ILE A 47 6.31 9.28 3.60
N MET A 48 5.89 10.51 3.93
CA MET A 48 6.81 11.59 4.31
C MET A 48 7.64 11.25 5.55
N LEU A 49 7.04 10.59 6.55
CA LEU A 49 7.71 10.18 7.79
C LEU A 49 8.61 8.96 7.57
N GLU A 50 8.20 8.02 6.72
CA GLU A 50 8.97 6.81 6.42
C GLU A 50 10.14 7.08 5.45
N TYR A 51 10.02 8.07 4.57
CA TYR A 51 10.98 8.34 3.49
C TYR A 51 12.44 8.55 3.97
N PRO A 52 12.72 9.31 5.04
CA PRO A 52 14.08 9.43 5.58
C PRO A 52 14.69 8.09 6.02
N HIS A 53 13.88 7.20 6.61
CA HIS A 53 14.31 5.89 7.09
C HIS A 53 14.66 4.93 5.95
N PHE A 54 14.02 5.10 4.79
CA PHE A 54 14.38 4.35 3.58
C PHE A 54 15.71 4.82 2.99
N LYS A 55 15.95 6.14 2.93
CA LYS A 55 17.21 6.69 2.40
C LYS A 55 18.45 6.30 3.20
N THR A 56 18.30 6.06 4.50
CA THR A 56 19.43 5.67 5.34
C THR A 56 19.83 4.21 5.21
N LYS A 57 18.98 3.35 4.63
CA LYS A 57 19.28 1.92 4.42
C LYS A 57 20.02 1.63 3.10
N GLU A 58 20.17 2.63 2.23
CA GLU A 58 20.92 2.53 0.97
C GLU A 58 22.39 2.96 1.11
N LYS A 59 22.92 3.03 2.34
CA LYS A 59 24.34 3.30 2.64
C LYS A 59 25.02 2.12 3.30
#